data_AF-X1E0T7-F1
#
_entry.id   AF-X1E0T7-F1
#
_cell.length_a   1.000
_cell.length_b   1.000
_cell.length_c   1.000
_cell.angle_alpha   90.00
_cell.angle_beta   90.00
_cell.angle_gamma   90.00
#
_symmetry.space_group_name_H-M   'P 1'
#
loop_
_entity.id
_entity.type
_entity.pdbx_description
1 polymer ?
#
loop_
_entity_poly.entity_id
_entity_poly.type
_entity_poly.pdbx_seq_one_letter_code
_entity_poly.pdbx_strand_id
1 'polypeptide(L)' 'MIKRTLFNELKTHLKKKEISFIVGPRQAGKTTLMLMLKDYLLKRGENIVFLNLDIEMDKVFFSSQEKLMGK' A
#
# COMPACT_ATOMS: atom_id res chain seq x y z
N MET A 1 -8.12 -5.59 19.39
CA MET A 1 -9.18 -4.86 18.67
C MET A 1 -8.66 -3.73 17.77
N ILE A 2 -7.56 -3.03 18.12
CA ILE A 2 -7.00 -1.87 17.38
C ILE A 2 -6.65 -2.16 15.90
N LYS A 3 -6.16 -3.36 15.55
CA LYS A 3 -5.85 -3.70 14.14
C LYS A 3 -7.08 -3.60 13.22
N ARG A 4 -8.30 -3.78 13.74
CA ARG A 4 -9.54 -3.75 12.95
C ARG A 4 -10.03 -2.33 12.66
N THR A 5 -9.74 -1.35 13.53
CA THR A 5 -10.18 0.04 13.35
C THR A 5 -9.39 0.73 12.24
N LEU A 6 -8.05 0.73 12.33
CA LEU A 6 -7.17 1.31 11.31
C LEU A 6 -7.38 0.70 9.91
N PHE A 7 -7.60 -0.62 9.85
CA PHE A 7 -7.87 -1.28 8.57
C PHE A 7 -9.17 -0.80 7.92
N ASN A 8 -10.22 -0.57 8.71
CA ASN A 8 -11.50 -0.08 8.21
C ASN A 8 -11.45 1.41 7.87
N GLU A 9 -10.67 2.20 8.60
CA GLU A 9 -10.40 3.61 8.27
C GLU A 9 -9.69 3.72 6.91
N LEU A 10 -8.64 2.93 6.69
CA LEU A 10 -7.94 2.88 5.40
C LEU A 10 -8.88 2.50 4.26
N LYS A 11 -9.74 1.49 4.44
CA LYS A 11 -10.73 1.12 3.43
C LYS A 11 -11.68 2.26 3.09
N THR A 12 -12.16 2.97 4.10
CA THR A 12 -13.06 4.11 3.92
C THR A 12 -12.37 5.24 3.16
N HIS A 13 -11.06 5.41 3.37
CA HIS A 13 -10.26 6.43 2.72
C HIS A 13 -9.86 6.09 1.27
N LEU A 14 -9.97 4.83 0.81
CA LEU A 14 -9.55 4.42 -0.55
C LEU A 14 -10.18 5.25 -1.69
N LYS A 15 -11.38 5.82 -1.49
CA LYS A 15 -12.09 6.63 -2.50
C LYS A 15 -11.72 8.12 -2.47
N LYS A 16 -10.88 8.53 -1.52
CA LYS A 16 -10.44 9.90 -1.32
C LYS A 16 -9.27 10.20 -2.25
N LYS A 17 -9.12 11.45 -2.71
CA LYS A 17 -8.01 11.88 -3.58
C LYS A 17 -6.73 12.15 -2.78
N GLU A 18 -6.84 12.14 -1.47
CA GLU A 18 -5.79 12.39 -0.50
C GLU A 18 -4.94 11.14 -0.23
N ILE A 19 -3.71 11.35 0.22
CA ILE A 19 -2.78 10.27 0.58
C ILE A 19 -2.96 9.91 2.06
N SER A 20 -3.12 8.62 2.36
CA SER A 20 -3.02 8.11 3.74
C SER A 20 -1.57 7.85 4.12
N PHE A 21 -1.13 8.39 5.26
CA PHE A 21 0.22 8.17 5.77
C PHE A 21 0.21 7.33 7.04
N ILE A 22 0.82 6.14 7.00
CA ILE A 22 0.84 5.18 8.12
C ILE A 22 2.16 5.35 8.89
N VAL A 23 2.09 5.96 10.07
CA VAL A 23 3.24 6.20 10.95
C VAL A 23 3.25 5.28 12.17
N GLY A 24 4.43 5.08 12.76
CA GLY A 24 4.58 4.32 14.01
C GLY A 24 5.93 3.62 14.12
N PRO A 25 6.27 3.09 15.32
CA PRO A 25 7.56 2.45 15.57
C PRO A 25 7.80 1.21 14.68
N ARG A 26 9.08 0.83 14.50
CA ARG A 26 9.42 -0.44 13.83
C ARG A 26 8.69 -1.60 14.51
N GLN A 27 8.30 -2.61 13.72
CA GLN A 27 7.58 -3.80 14.18
C GLN A 27 6.15 -3.59 14.74
N ALA A 28 5.56 -2.39 14.62
CA ALA A 28 4.15 -2.14 14.98
C ALA A 28 3.11 -2.82 14.05
N GLY A 29 3.54 -3.58 13.04
CA GLY A 29 2.66 -4.27 12.09
C GLY A 29 2.20 -3.41 10.89
N LYS A 30 2.89 -2.29 10.61
CA LYS A 30 2.58 -1.41 9.47
C LYS A 30 2.59 -2.14 8.12
N THR A 31 3.63 -2.94 7.87
CA THR A 31 3.74 -3.76 6.66
C THR A 31 2.60 -4.78 6.56
N THR A 32 2.25 -5.42 7.68
CA THR A 32 1.11 -6.35 7.72
C THR A 32 -0.20 -5.65 7.36
N LEU A 33 -0.44 -4.44 7.88
CA LEU A 33 -1.62 -3.65 7.55
C LEU A 33 -1.68 -3.29 6.06
N MET A 34 -0.55 -2.88 5.45
CA MET A 34 -0.48 -2.63 4.01
C MET A 34 -0.76 -3.88 3.18
N LEU A 35 -0.18 -5.03 3.56
CA LEU A 35 -0.41 -6.30 2.85
C LEU A 35 -1.87 -6.76 2.96
N MET A 36 -2.50 -6.59 4.12
CA MET A 36 -3.94 -6.86 4.29
C MET A 36 -4.80 -5.98 3.38
N LEU A 37 -4.43 -4.70 3.19
CA LEU A 37 -5.14 -3.78 2.28
C LEU A 37 -4.93 -4.17 0.82
N LYS A 38 -3.70 -4.54 0.46
CA LYS A 38 -3.35 -5.09 -0.85
C LYS A 38 -4.22 -6.30 -1.19
N ASP A 39 -4.27 -7.30 -0.31
CA ASP A 39 -5.03 -8.52 -0.52
C ASP A 39 -6.55 -8.26 -0.59
N TYR A 40 -7.04 -7.30 0.19
CA TYR A 40 -8.44 -6.87 0.13
C TYR A 40 -8.80 -6.25 -1.23
N LEU A 41 -7.92 -5.41 -1.80
CA LEU A 41 -8.11 -4.79 -3.11
C LEU A 41 -8.03 -5.82 -4.25
N LEU A 42 -7.03 -6.70 -4.21
CA LEU A 42 -6.87 -7.78 -5.19
C LEU A 42 -8.09 -8.71 -5.23
N LYS A 43 -8.63 -9.09 -4.06
CA LYS A 43 -9.86 -9.91 -3.96
C LYS A 43 -11.10 -9.22 -4.51
N ARG A 44 -11.07 -7.90 -4.66
CA ARG A 44 -12.15 -7.11 -5.28
C ARG A 44 -11.94 -6.88 -6.78
N GLY A 45 -10.83 -7.38 -7.35
CA GLY A 45 -10.48 -7.17 -8.75
C GLY A 45 -9.99 -5.75 -9.06
N GLU A 46 -9.53 -5.01 -8.06
CA GLU A 46 -9.02 -3.64 -8.25
C GLU A 46 -7.58 -3.69 -8.80
N ASN A 47 -7.28 -2.82 -9.75
CA ASN A 47 -5.92 -2.63 -10.24
C ASN A 47 -5.11 -1.89 -9.18
N ILE A 48 -3.98 -2.48 -8.78
CA ILE A 48 -3.11 -1.92 -7.75
C ILE A 48 -1.66 -1.92 -8.20
N VAL A 49 -0.91 -0.94 -7.71
CA VAL A 49 0.55 -0.90 -7.84
C VAL A 49 1.13 -0.97 -6.42
N PHE A 50 1.93 -2.00 -6.16
CA PHE A 50 2.64 -2.16 -4.89
C PHE A 50 4.14 -1.98 -5.12
N LEU A 51 4.73 -1.04 -4.39
CA LEU A 51 6.13 -0.67 -4.55
C LEU A 51 6.88 -0.85 -3.24
N ASN A 52 7.91 -1.69 -3.27
CA ASN A 52 8.80 -1.88 -2.13
C ASN A 52 10.11 -1.11 -2.35
N LEU A 53 10.26 0.01 -1.66
CA LEU A 53 11.42 0.89 -1.78
C LEU A 53 12.71 0.32 -1.17
N ASP A 54 12.61 -0.71 -0.35
CA ASP A 54 13.78 -1.35 0.26
C ASP A 54 14.49 -2.33 -0.71
N ILE A 55 13.86 -2.67 -1.84
CA ILE A 55 14.41 -3.59 -2.84
C ILE A 55 15.07 -2.77 -3.95
N GLU A 56 16.39 -2.93 -4.13
CA GLU A 56 17.13 -2.17 -5.14
C GLU A 56 16.63 -2.39 -6.57
N MET A 57 16.18 -3.61 -6.90
CA MET A 57 15.60 -3.91 -8.21
C MET A 57 14.32 -3.11 -8.48
N ASP A 58 13.55 -2.78 -7.44
CA ASP A 58 12.31 -2.01 -7.57
C ASP A 58 12.59 -0.51 -7.82
N LYS A 59 13.80 -0.01 -7.54
CA LYS A 59 14.18 1.40 -7.76
C LYS A 59 14.04 1.82 -9.23
N VAL A 60 14.22 0.89 -10.17
CA VAL A 60 14.11 1.18 -11.61
C VAL A 60 12.72 1.71 -11.98
N PHE A 61 11.67 1.19 -11.34
CA PHE A 61 10.28 1.59 -11.59
C PHE A 61 9.94 3.00 -11.10
N PHE A 62 10.82 3.62 -10.30
CA PHE A 62 10.65 5.00 -9.80
C PHE A 62 11.36 6.05 -10.65
N SER A 63 12.14 5.64 -11.66
CA SER A 63 12.92 6.58 -12.47
C SER A 63 12.09 7.30 -13.55
N SER A 64 10.97 6.73 -14.00
CA SER A 64 10.01 7.41 -14.89
C SER A 64 8.63 6.73 -14.86
N GLN A 65 7.60 7.44 -15.29
CA GLN A 65 6.25 6.89 -15.47
C GLN A 65 6.21 5.75 -16.49
N GLU A 66 7.00 5.85 -17.55
CA GLU A 66 7.11 4.81 -18.58
C GLU A 66 7.61 3.49 -17.99
N LYS A 67 8.66 3.55 -17.15
CA LYS A 67 9.17 2.36 -16.49
C LYS A 67 8.17 1.79 -15.48
N LEU A 68 7.39 2.65 -14.80
CA LEU A 68 6.35 2.21 -13.89
C LEU A 68 5.23 1.41 -14.60
N MET A 69 4.91 1.74 -15.86
CA MET A 69 3.86 1.03 -16.62
C MET A 69 4.24 -0.40 -17.01
N GLY A 70 5.50 -0.80 -16.87
CA GLY A 70 5.98 -2.15 -17.16
C GLY A 70 5.84 -3.16 -16.01
N LYS A 71 5.19 -2.80 -14.91
CA LYS A 71 4.99 -3.62 -13.70
C LYS A 71 3.52 -4.00 -13.54
#